data_AF-A0A9D1NFX1-F1
#
_entry.id   AF-A0A9D1NFX1-F1
#
_cell.length_a   1.000
_cell.length_b   1.000
_cell.length_c   1.000
_cell.angle_alpha   90.00
_cell.angle_beta   90.00
_cell.angle_gamma   90.00
#
_symmetry.space_group_name_H-M   'P 1'
#
loop_
_entity.id
_entity.type
_entity.pdbx_description
1 polymer ?
#
loop_
_entity_poly.entity_id
_entity_poly.type
_entity_poly.pdbx_seq_one_letter_code
_entity_poly.pdbx_strand_id
1 'polypeptide(L)'
;MLVTITSIALILSVAVPLIAYLRMGKKHGKGMLAANVISFFSVVLVATVCAFTTTPALADTAAETAAAAAGDGMAYLAAALVTGLACIGAGIAVAAAASAALGAISENDKIMGKALIFVALAEGIALYGLLVTFMILGQM
;
A
#
# COMPACT_ATOMS: atom_id res chain seq x y z
N MET A 1 -4.39 -1.04 23.38
CA MET A 1 -5.58 -0.20 23.10
C MET A 1 -5.30 0.90 22.07
N LEU A 2 -4.20 1.65 22.16
CA LEU A 2 -3.82 2.65 21.15
C LEU A 2 -3.58 2.01 19.77
N VAL A 3 -2.75 0.96 19.69
CA VAL A 3 -2.42 0.23 18.43
C VAL A 3 -3.67 -0.29 17.73
N THR A 4 -4.62 -0.88 18.47
CA THR A 4 -5.87 -1.40 17.90
C THR A 4 -6.76 -0.29 17.34
N ILE A 5 -6.82 0.87 18.02
CA ILE A 5 -7.60 2.02 17.54
C ILE A 5 -6.95 2.62 16.29
N THR A 6 -5.63 2.77 16.27
CA THR A 6 -4.90 3.28 15.10
C THR A 6 -5.02 2.33 13.90
N SER A 7 -4.96 1.01 14.10
CA SER A 7 -5.14 0.02 13.01
C SER A 7 -6.53 0.08 12.39
N ILE A 8 -7.60 0.21 13.21
CA ILE A 8 -8.98 0.35 12.71
C ILE A 8 -9.14 1.68 11.95
N ALA A 9 -8.58 2.77 12.46
CA ALA A 9 -8.61 4.07 11.80
C ALA A 9 -7.90 4.04 10.43
N LEU A 10 -6.78 3.32 10.33
CA LEU A 10 -6.02 3.16 9.10
C LEU A 10 -6.82 2.41 8.03
N ILE A 11 -7.50 1.33 8.40
CA ILE A 11 -8.40 0.58 7.50
C ILE A 11 -9.57 1.46 7.02
N LEU A 12 -10.22 2.20 7.93
CA LEU A 12 -11.33 3.08 7.59
C LEU A 12 -10.92 4.23 6.67
N SER A 13 -9.69 4.75 6.83
CA SER A 13 -9.16 5.84 5.99
C SER A 13 -9.07 5.49 4.51
N VAL A 14 -8.94 4.20 4.19
CA VAL A 14 -8.90 3.67 2.81
C VAL A 14 -10.30 3.26 2.36
N ALA A 15 -11.04 2.54 3.21
CA ALA A 15 -12.34 1.96 2.86
C ALA A 15 -13.42 3.03 2.59
N VAL A 16 -13.50 4.08 3.41
CA VAL A 16 -14.54 5.12 3.30
C VAL A 16 -14.47 5.89 1.97
N PRO A 17 -13.32 6.46 1.55
CA PRO A 17 -13.23 7.13 0.25
C PRO A 17 -13.39 6.16 -0.93
N LEU A 18 -13.01 4.89 -0.77
CA LEU A 18 -13.23 3.86 -1.80
C LEU A 18 -14.73 3.54 -1.99
N ILE A 19 -15.48 3.37 -0.90
CA ILE A 19 -16.93 3.14 -0.93
C ILE A 19 -17.67 4.37 -1.48
N ALA A 20 -17.23 5.58 -1.10
CA ALA A 20 -17.76 6.82 -1.65
C ALA A 20 -17.50 6.92 -3.17
N TYR A 21 -16.31 6.52 -3.64
CA TYR A 21 -15.99 6.44 -5.07
C TYR A 21 -16.91 5.51 -5.83
N LEU A 22 -17.18 4.32 -5.29
CA LEU A 22 -18.09 3.34 -5.90
C LEU A 22 -19.55 3.84 -5.94
N ARG A 23 -19.98 4.65 -4.96
CA ARG A 23 -21.35 5.21 -4.91
C ARG A 23 -21.56 6.44 -5.78
N MET A 24 -20.57 7.31 -5.94
CA MET A 24 -20.72 8.62 -6.61
C MET A 24 -20.44 8.59 -8.12
N GLY A 25 -19.98 7.46 -8.66
CA GLY A 25 -19.76 7.28 -10.10
C GLY A 25 -18.54 8.04 -10.66
N LYS A 26 -18.15 7.71 -11.91
CA LYS A 26 -16.88 8.11 -12.55
C LYS A 26 -16.60 9.62 -12.62
N LYS A 27 -17.60 10.48 -12.37
CA LYS A 27 -17.51 11.95 -12.54
C LYS A 27 -16.52 12.62 -11.57
N HIS A 28 -16.18 11.98 -10.44
CA HIS A 28 -15.32 12.53 -9.39
C HIS A 28 -14.02 11.73 -9.11
N GLY A 29 -13.57 10.87 -10.03
CA GLY A 29 -12.49 9.92 -9.75
C GLY A 29 -11.14 10.53 -9.33
N LYS A 30 -10.73 11.66 -9.92
CA LYS A 30 -9.49 12.34 -9.52
C LYS A 30 -9.58 12.97 -8.12
N GLY A 31 -10.77 13.50 -7.78
CA GLY A 31 -11.03 14.08 -6.45
C GLY A 31 -11.09 13.02 -5.34
N MET A 32 -11.69 11.85 -5.61
CA MET A 32 -11.72 10.76 -4.64
C MET A 32 -10.36 10.08 -4.44
N LEU A 33 -9.54 10.00 -5.50
CA LEU A 33 -8.17 9.51 -5.36
C LEU A 33 -7.34 10.43 -4.47
N ALA A 34 -7.44 11.74 -4.69
CA ALA A 34 -6.80 12.74 -3.83
C ALA A 34 -7.33 12.65 -2.38
N ALA A 35 -8.64 12.47 -2.19
CA ALA A 35 -9.22 12.30 -0.86
C ALA A 35 -8.70 11.04 -0.14
N ASN A 36 -8.52 9.93 -0.84
CA ASN A 36 -7.97 8.68 -0.29
C ASN A 36 -6.51 8.85 0.15
N VAL A 37 -5.68 9.47 -0.70
CA VAL A 37 -4.28 9.77 -0.37
C VAL A 37 -4.22 10.70 0.85
N ILE A 38 -5.01 11.78 0.86
CA ILE A 38 -5.01 12.75 1.96
C ILE A 38 -5.50 12.12 3.28
N SER A 39 -6.60 11.35 3.26
CA SER A 39 -7.12 10.70 4.47
C SER A 39 -6.14 9.68 5.04
N PHE A 40 -5.48 8.89 4.17
CA PHE A 40 -4.48 7.91 4.57
C PHE A 40 -3.27 8.57 5.22
N PHE A 41 -2.63 9.54 4.55
CA PHE A 41 -1.45 10.22 5.10
C PHE A 41 -1.75 11.06 6.35
N SER A 42 -2.97 11.60 6.48
CA SER A 42 -3.39 12.33 7.68
C SER A 42 -3.49 11.40 8.89
N VAL A 43 -4.08 10.20 8.73
CA VAL A 43 -4.18 9.22 9.81
C VAL A 43 -2.79 8.67 10.19
N VAL A 44 -1.92 8.43 9.21
CA VAL A 44 -0.53 8.04 9.46
C VAL A 44 0.20 9.11 10.27
N LEU A 45 0.12 10.38 9.89
CA LEU A 45 0.77 11.48 10.59
C LEU A 45 0.27 11.62 12.04
N VAL A 46 -1.05 11.55 12.26
CA VAL A 46 -1.63 11.59 13.61
C VAL A 46 -1.16 10.38 14.43
N ALA A 47 -1.14 9.18 13.86
CA ALA A 47 -0.65 7.99 14.53
C ALA A 47 0.83 8.11 14.92
N THR A 48 1.66 8.67 14.05
CA THR A 48 3.08 8.95 14.33
C THR A 48 3.23 9.95 15.48
N VAL A 49 2.52 11.08 15.45
CA VAL A 49 2.57 12.09 16.53
C VAL A 49 2.09 11.52 17.86
N CYS A 50 1.00 10.76 17.88
CA CYS A 50 0.51 10.09 19.08
C CYS A 50 1.49 9.04 19.63
N ALA A 51 2.26 8.37 18.77
CA ALA A 51 3.27 7.40 19.19
C ALA A 51 4.51 8.06 19.85
N PHE A 52 4.85 9.29 19.45
CA PHE A 52 6.00 10.03 20.01
C PHE A 52 5.66 10.96 21.18
N THR A 53 4.38 11.14 21.52
CA THR A 53 3.92 12.06 22.59
C THR A 53 3.59 11.36 23.92
N THR A 54 3.95 10.08 24.08
CA THR A 54 3.72 9.37 25.36
C THR A 54 4.62 9.92 26.47
N THR A 55 3.98 10.21 27.61
CA THR A 55 4.42 10.87 28.86
C THR A 55 5.90 10.76 29.29
N PRO A 56 6.50 11.84 29.86
CA PRO A 56 7.87 11.87 30.40
C PRO A 56 8.12 10.99 31.65
N ALA A 57 7.14 10.20 32.10
CA ALA A 57 7.22 9.35 33.29
C ALA A 57 7.84 7.95 33.05
N LEU A 58 8.32 7.66 31.84
CA LEU A 58 8.85 6.34 31.42
C LEU A 58 10.21 6.44 30.70
N ALA A 59 10.91 7.58 30.82
CA ALA A 59 12.12 7.86 30.06
C ALA A 59 13.25 6.82 30.27
N ASP A 60 13.37 6.24 31.47
CA ASP A 60 14.39 5.21 31.76
C ASP A 60 14.04 3.82 31.21
N THR A 61 12.76 3.50 31.00
CA THR A 61 12.31 2.19 30.45
C THR A 61 12.19 2.21 28.92
N ALA A 62 12.21 3.40 28.33
CA ALA A 62 12.09 3.60 26.89
C ALA A 62 13.34 3.16 26.11
N ALA A 63 14.53 3.31 26.68
CA ALA A 63 15.78 2.93 26.00
C ALA A 63 15.92 1.40 25.82
N GLU A 64 15.52 0.63 26.84
CA GLU A 64 15.62 -0.83 26.85
C GLU A 64 14.53 -1.48 25.97
N THR A 65 13.32 -0.90 25.96
CA THR A 65 12.21 -1.33 25.10
C THR A 65 12.43 -0.91 23.64
N ALA A 66 13.05 0.25 23.37
CA ALA A 66 13.36 0.71 22.02
C ALA A 66 14.46 -0.12 21.35
N ALA A 67 15.47 -0.57 22.10
CA ALA A 67 16.51 -1.45 21.57
C ALA A 67 15.97 -2.84 21.18
N ALA A 68 15.03 -3.40 21.95
CA ALA A 68 14.35 -4.64 21.63
C ALA A 68 13.31 -4.51 20.49
N ALA A 69 12.63 -3.37 20.38
CA ALA A 69 11.63 -3.11 19.34
C ALA A 69 12.21 -2.61 18.00
N ALA A 70 13.45 -2.12 17.98
CA ALA A 70 14.08 -1.57 16.78
C ALA A 70 14.38 -2.64 15.70
N GLY A 71 14.60 -3.90 16.09
CA GLY A 71 14.82 -5.00 15.16
C GLY A 71 13.58 -5.33 14.33
N ASP A 72 12.48 -5.66 15.02
CA ASP A 72 11.25 -6.12 14.38
C ASP A 72 10.45 -4.95 13.77
N GLY A 73 10.43 -3.79 14.44
CA GLY A 73 9.71 -2.60 13.97
C GLY A 73 10.22 -2.08 12.62
N MET A 74 11.55 -2.08 12.44
CA MET A 74 12.16 -1.67 11.18
C MET A 74 11.91 -2.68 10.06
N ALA A 75 11.85 -3.98 10.38
CA ALA A 75 11.51 -5.02 9.43
C ALA A 75 10.03 -4.97 9.00
N TYR A 76 9.09 -4.66 9.91
CA TYR A 76 7.70 -4.39 9.54
C TYR A 76 7.55 -3.16 8.64
N LEU A 77 8.30 -2.09 8.91
CA LEU A 77 8.32 -0.91 8.02
C LEU A 77 8.92 -1.23 6.65
N ALA A 78 10.01 -1.99 6.60
CA ALA A 78 10.63 -2.43 5.35
C ALA A 78 9.67 -3.31 4.52
N ALA A 79 8.98 -4.25 5.17
CA ALA A 79 7.94 -5.09 4.57
C ALA A 79 6.79 -4.26 3.97
N ALA A 80 6.30 -3.25 4.69
CA ALA A 80 5.24 -2.37 4.19
C ALA A 80 5.70 -1.53 2.99
N LEU A 81 6.90 -0.95 3.05
CA LEU A 81 7.43 -0.10 1.98
C LEU A 81 7.76 -0.88 0.71
N VAL A 82 8.37 -2.07 0.79
CA VAL A 82 8.74 -2.84 -0.41
C VAL A 82 7.50 -3.28 -1.20
N THR A 83 6.46 -3.77 -0.53
CA THR A 83 5.19 -4.11 -1.20
C THR A 83 4.53 -2.86 -1.77
N GLY A 84 4.45 -1.76 -1.00
CA GLY A 84 3.80 -0.53 -1.44
C GLY A 84 4.45 0.06 -2.70
N LEU A 85 5.78 0.18 -2.71
CA LEU A 85 6.53 0.73 -3.84
C LEU A 85 6.50 -0.20 -5.07
N ALA A 86 6.61 -1.52 -4.86
CA ALA A 86 6.49 -2.49 -5.95
C ALA A 86 5.12 -2.42 -6.64
N CYS A 87 4.04 -2.32 -5.86
CA CYS A 87 2.68 -2.18 -6.40
C CYS A 87 2.47 -0.88 -7.19
N ILE A 88 3.10 0.22 -6.78
CA ILE A 88 3.04 1.49 -7.53
C ILE A 88 3.73 1.34 -8.89
N GLY A 89 4.95 0.79 -8.91
CA GLY A 89 5.70 0.56 -10.15
C GLY A 89 4.98 -0.42 -11.08
N ALA A 90 4.49 -1.53 -10.54
CA ALA A 90 3.71 -2.52 -11.28
C ALA A 90 2.42 -1.92 -11.84
N GLY A 91 1.67 -1.14 -11.06
CA GLY A 91 0.43 -0.50 -11.50
C GLY A 91 0.63 0.45 -12.70
N ILE A 92 1.73 1.21 -12.71
CA ILE A 92 2.07 2.10 -13.83
C ILE A 92 2.41 1.29 -15.08
N ALA A 93 3.24 0.25 -14.94
CA ALA A 93 3.62 -0.63 -16.06
C ALA A 93 2.41 -1.38 -16.63
N VAL A 94 1.57 -1.95 -15.77
CA VAL A 94 0.36 -2.68 -16.14
C VAL A 94 -0.66 -1.77 -16.82
N ALA A 95 -0.84 -0.53 -16.36
CA ALA A 95 -1.75 0.42 -17.02
C ALA A 95 -1.37 0.68 -18.48
N ALA A 96 -0.07 0.85 -18.76
CA ALA A 96 0.44 1.03 -20.11
C ALA A 96 0.30 -0.24 -20.96
N ALA A 97 0.72 -1.40 -20.43
CA ALA A 97 0.64 -2.68 -21.13
C ALA A 97 -0.81 -3.09 -21.43
N ALA A 98 -1.71 -2.93 -20.48
CA ALA A 98 -3.12 -3.29 -20.62
C ALA A 98 -3.84 -2.40 -21.64
N SER A 99 -3.54 -1.09 -21.67
CA SER A 99 -4.12 -0.19 -22.68
C SER A 99 -3.68 -0.56 -24.09
N ALA A 100 -2.41 -0.91 -24.29
CA ALA A 100 -1.90 -1.36 -25.58
C ALA A 100 -2.47 -2.73 -25.98
N ALA A 101 -2.56 -3.65 -25.03
CA ALA A 101 -3.16 -4.97 -25.23
C ALA A 101 -4.63 -4.86 -25.68
N LEU A 102 -5.44 -4.06 -24.98
CA LEU A 102 -6.84 -3.83 -25.35
C LEU A 102 -6.99 -3.18 -26.73
N GLY A 103 -6.11 -2.24 -27.08
CA GLY A 103 -6.09 -1.63 -28.41
C GLY A 103 -5.81 -2.65 -29.51
N ALA A 104 -4.82 -3.52 -29.30
CA ALA A 104 -4.46 -4.56 -30.27
C ALA A 104 -5.52 -5.68 -30.36
N ILE A 105 -6.14 -6.05 -29.23
CA ILE A 105 -7.27 -6.99 -29.19
C ILE A 105 -8.43 -6.44 -30.03
N SER A 106 -8.72 -5.14 -29.92
CA SER A 106 -9.79 -4.50 -30.71
C SER A 106 -9.58 -4.59 -32.23
N GLU A 107 -8.35 -4.80 -32.70
CA GLU A 107 -8.02 -4.97 -34.12
C GLU A 107 -7.97 -6.45 -34.53
N ASN A 108 -7.56 -7.33 -33.63
CA ASN A 108 -7.50 -8.77 -33.89
C ASN A 108 -7.67 -9.60 -32.59
N ASP A 109 -8.85 -10.17 -32.40
CA ASP A 109 -9.15 -10.99 -31.21
C ASP A 109 -8.23 -12.22 -31.07
N LYS A 110 -7.61 -12.69 -32.17
CA LYS A 110 -6.72 -13.86 -32.14
C LYS A 110 -5.41 -13.60 -31.40
N ILE A 111 -5.02 -12.33 -31.18
CA ILE A 111 -3.80 -11.99 -30.44
C ILE A 111 -4.02 -11.82 -28.93
N MET A 112 -5.26 -11.97 -28.44
CA MET A 112 -5.60 -11.81 -27.02
C MET A 112 -4.70 -12.62 -26.08
N GLY A 113 -4.41 -13.88 -26.41
CA GLY A 113 -3.55 -14.73 -25.58
C GLY A 113 -2.11 -14.23 -25.47
N LYS A 114 -1.53 -13.68 -26.55
CA LYS A 114 -0.17 -13.12 -26.53
C LYS A 114 -0.13 -11.79 -25.79
N ALA A 115 -1.16 -10.96 -25.97
CA ALA A 115 -1.27 -9.66 -25.31
C ALA A 115 -1.39 -9.81 -23.79
N LEU A 116 -2.17 -10.79 -23.30
CA LEU A 116 -2.32 -11.06 -21.87
C LEU A 116 -1.02 -11.53 -21.20
N ILE A 117 -0.13 -12.24 -21.92
CA ILE A 117 1.17 -12.66 -21.38
C ILE A 117 2.05 -11.45 -21.04
N PHE A 118 2.05 -10.40 -21.88
CA PHE A 118 2.84 -9.19 -21.62
C PHE A 118 2.31 -8.38 -20.43
N VAL A 119 0.98 -8.36 -20.24
CA VAL A 119 0.35 -7.73 -19.07
C VAL A 119 0.68 -8.51 -17.80
N ALA A 120 0.56 -9.84 -17.84
CA ALA A 120 0.90 -10.70 -16.69
C ALA A 120 2.38 -10.62 -16.31
N LEU A 121 3.27 -10.44 -17.29
CA LEU A 121 4.70 -10.24 -17.04
C LEU A 121 4.96 -8.95 -16.24
N ALA A 122 4.20 -7.88 -16.50
CA ALA A 122 4.28 -6.63 -15.74
C ALA A 122 3.76 -6.79 -14.29
N GLU A 123 2.76 -7.63 -14.05
CA GLU A 123 2.30 -7.96 -12.68
C GLU A 123 3.35 -8.72 -11.86
N GLY A 124 4.28 -9.42 -12.52
CA GLY A 124 5.39 -10.11 -11.85
C GLY A 124 6.19 -9.21 -10.91
N ILE A 125 6.28 -7.90 -11.19
CA ILE A 125 6.96 -6.92 -10.34
C ILE A 125 6.28 -6.81 -8.96
N ALA A 126 4.95 -6.80 -8.91
CA ALA A 126 4.20 -6.75 -7.65
C ALA A 126 4.38 -8.06 -6.85
N LEU A 127 4.36 -9.20 -7.54
CA LEU A 127 4.57 -10.51 -6.91
C LEU A 127 5.98 -10.65 -6.33
N TYR A 128 7.00 -10.11 -7.00
CA TYR A 128 8.35 -10.05 -6.45
C TYR A 128 8.42 -9.17 -5.19
N GLY A 129 7.75 -8.00 -5.16
CA GLY A 129 7.69 -7.16 -3.96
C GLY A 129 7.02 -7.86 -2.77
N LEU A 130 5.97 -8.63 -3.03
CA LEU A 130 5.28 -9.45 -2.04
C LEU A 130 6.14 -10.65 -1.59
N LEU A 131 6.89 -11.28 -2.48
CA LEU A 131 7.86 -12.33 -2.14
C LEU A 131 8.93 -11.80 -1.20
N VAL A 132 9.53 -10.65 -1.51
CA VAL A 132 10.54 -10.01 -0.65
C VAL A 132 9.95 -9.67 0.72
N THR A 133 8.68 -9.26 0.76
CA THR A 133 7.96 -9.05 2.03
C THR A 133 7.85 -10.32 2.85
N PHE A 134 7.48 -11.45 2.24
CA PHE A 134 7.46 -12.73 2.95
C PHE A 134 8.85 -13.19 3.40
N MET A 135 9.91 -12.89 2.63
CA MET A 135 11.28 -13.16 3.07
C MET A 135 11.65 -12.32 4.30
N ILE A 136 11.34 -11.02 4.31
CA ILE A 136 11.60 -10.16 5.48
C ILE A 136 10.84 -10.68 6.70
N LEU A 137 9.54 -10.96 6.55
CA LEU A 137 8.71 -11.43 7.66
C LEU A 137 9.07 -12.84 8.13
N GLY A 138 9.57 -13.71 7.25
CA GLY A 138 10.00 -15.07 7.58
C GLY A 138 11.41 -15.16 8.17
N GLN A 139 12.15 -14.05 8.21
CA GLN A 139 13.47 -13.94 8.86
C GLN A 139 13.38 -13.33 10.27
N MET A 140 12.19 -12.87 10.68
CA MET A 140 11.90 -12.41 12.04
C MET A 140 11.48 -13.58 12.94
#